data_AF-A0A225UF20-F1
#
_entry.id   AF-A0A225UF20-F1
#
_cell.length_a   1.000
_cell.length_b   1.000
_cell.length_c   1.000
_cell.angle_alpha   90.00
_cell.angle_beta   90.00
_cell.angle_gamma   90.00
#
_symmetry.space_group_name_H-M   'P 1'
#
loop_
_entity.id
_entity.type
_entity.pdbx_description
1 polymer ?
#
loop_
_entity_poly.entity_id
_entity_poly.type
_entity_poly.pdbx_seq_one_letter_code
_entity_poly.pdbx_strand_id
1 'polypeptide(L)'
;MSSSALATTWSYVTSMWTRNTKNGELHEIIEDIRTTASEWGFFYIANHGLSEQKVGEFRAGLHSFFLLLKEVKRTIRRSATNSQDYVEGKLMKNKTDWKECFDFAGNGEQGPATDKFERLGEDQNQWLDEETLYGFHSEMRSYYVLENASSFVTTSGVEVSSWN
;
A
#
# COMPACT_ATOMS: atom_id res chain seq x y z
N MET A 1 4.67 -2.84 20.97
CA MET A 1 5.14 -1.53 20.48
C MET A 1 4.23 -0.44 21.07
N SER A 2 4.82 0.60 21.69
CA SER A 2 4.09 1.58 22.51
C SER A 2 3.25 2.57 21.69
N SER A 3 2.08 2.93 22.22
CA SER A 3 1.15 3.96 21.72
C SER A 3 1.79 5.34 21.48
N SER A 4 2.98 5.60 22.02
CA SER A 4 3.69 6.88 21.91
C SER A 4 4.31 7.15 20.53
N ALA A 5 4.71 6.11 19.79
CA ALA A 5 5.34 6.28 18.47
C ALA A 5 4.31 6.77 17.43
N LEU A 6 3.13 6.15 17.41
CA LEU A 6 2.03 6.53 16.51
C LEU A 6 1.51 7.95 16.79
N ALA A 7 1.41 8.35 18.06
CA ALA A 7 0.97 9.69 18.45
C ALA A 7 1.97 10.78 18.00
N THR A 8 3.26 10.48 18.02
CA THR A 8 4.32 11.40 17.58
C THR A 8 4.31 11.56 16.06
N THR A 9 4.13 10.46 15.31
CA THR A 9 3.98 10.49 13.86
C THR A 9 2.75 11.29 13.45
N TRP A 10 1.62 11.10 14.14
CA TRP A 10 0.40 11.86 13.88
C TRP A 10 0.59 13.36 14.13
N SER A 11 1.12 13.76 15.29
CA SER A 11 1.36 15.18 15.58
C SER A 11 2.34 15.85 14.60
N TYR A 12 3.35 15.11 14.13
CA TYR A 12 4.29 15.59 13.13
C TYR A 12 3.60 15.80 11.78
N VAL A 13 2.81 14.82 11.34
CA VAL A 13 1.98 14.87 10.13
C VAL A 13 1.00 16.05 10.16
N THR A 14 0.30 16.30 11.28
CA THR A 14 -0.62 17.44 11.39
C THR A 14 0.10 18.79 11.33
N SER A 15 1.32 18.87 11.87
CA SER A 15 2.13 20.10 11.84
C SER A 15 2.70 20.44 10.46
N MET A 16 2.85 19.43 9.59
CA MET A 16 3.28 19.60 8.19
C MET A 16 2.12 20.09 7.31
N TRP A 17 0.88 19.70 7.64
CA TRP A 17 -0.36 20.08 6.94
C TRP A 17 -0.61 21.59 6.93
N THR A 18 -0.33 22.29 8.03
CA THR A 18 -0.64 23.72 8.17
C THR A 18 0.32 24.65 7.43
N ARG A 19 1.45 24.16 6.91
CA ARG A 19 2.46 25.01 6.25
C ARG A 19 2.32 25.13 4.75
N ASN A 20 1.52 24.28 4.10
CA ASN A 20 1.66 24.04 2.66
C ASN A 20 0.38 24.25 1.83
N THR A 21 -0.38 25.30 2.13
CA THR A 21 -1.58 25.69 1.37
C THR A 21 -1.44 27.11 0.81
N LYS A 22 -0.37 27.36 0.07
CA LYS A 22 -0.40 28.45 -0.92
C LYS A 22 -1.10 27.91 -2.15
N ASN A 23 -2.39 28.23 -2.31
CA ASN A 23 -3.33 27.68 -3.30
C ASN A 23 -2.87 27.63 -4.79
N GLY A 24 -1.73 28.20 -5.18
CA GLY A 24 -1.18 28.11 -6.53
C GLY A 24 -0.45 26.79 -6.83
N GLU A 25 0.43 26.33 -5.93
CA GLU A 25 1.25 25.13 -6.17
C GLU A 25 0.39 23.85 -6.22
N LEU A 26 -0.63 23.77 -5.36
CA LEU A 26 -1.60 22.67 -5.40
C LEU A 26 -2.39 22.64 -6.71
N HIS A 27 -2.75 23.81 -7.26
CA HIS A 27 -3.48 23.90 -8.51
C HIS A 27 -2.62 23.44 -9.69
N GLU A 28 -1.35 23.81 -9.73
CA GLU A 28 -0.40 23.35 -10.76
C GLU A 28 -0.27 21.83 -10.75
N ILE A 29 -0.08 21.22 -9.56
CA ILE A 29 0.02 19.76 -9.43
C ILE A 29 -1.26 19.05 -9.89
N ILE A 30 -2.44 19.59 -9.55
CA ILE A 30 -3.72 19.02 -10.01
C ILE A 30 -3.81 19.07 -11.54
N GLU A 31 -3.42 20.17 -12.16
CA GLU A 31 -3.44 20.33 -13.61
C GLU A 31 -2.43 19.42 -14.31
N ASP A 32 -1.24 19.21 -13.73
CA ASP A 32 -0.23 18.29 -14.25
C ASP A 32 -0.70 16.84 -14.17
N ILE A 33 -1.30 16.43 -13.04
CA ILE A 33 -1.92 15.10 -12.89
C ILE A 33 -3.04 14.94 -13.93
N ARG A 34 -3.94 15.92 -14.04
CA ARG A 34 -5.08 15.88 -14.95
C ARG A 34 -4.61 15.73 -16.40
N THR A 35 -3.64 16.54 -16.81
CA THR A 35 -3.11 16.55 -18.17
C THR A 35 -2.39 15.25 -18.47
N THR A 36 -1.44 14.84 -17.62
CA THR A 36 -0.64 13.63 -17.84
C THR A 36 -1.50 12.36 -17.80
N ALA A 37 -2.44 12.27 -16.87
CA ALA A 37 -3.37 11.14 -16.81
C ALA A 37 -4.31 11.10 -18.03
N SER A 38 -4.72 12.26 -18.56
CA SER A 38 -5.58 12.31 -19.75
C SER A 38 -4.83 11.97 -21.04
N GLU A 39 -3.57 12.39 -21.15
CA GLU A 39 -2.74 12.18 -22.35
C GLU A 39 -2.15 10.76 -22.40
N TRP A 40 -1.59 10.29 -21.28
CA TRP A 40 -0.79 9.06 -21.24
C TRP A 40 -1.45 7.92 -20.45
N GLY A 41 -2.37 8.23 -19.54
CA GLY A 41 -3.02 7.24 -18.67
C GLY A 41 -2.22 6.83 -17.44
N PHE A 42 -1.01 7.37 -17.25
CA PHE A 42 -0.15 7.11 -16.08
C PHE A 42 0.90 8.23 -15.91
N PHE A 43 1.47 8.36 -14.72
CA PHE A 43 2.48 9.37 -14.37
C PHE A 43 3.38 8.88 -13.22
N TYR A 44 4.54 9.51 -13.04
CA TYR A 44 5.36 9.30 -11.84
C TYR A 44 5.08 10.36 -10.79
N ILE A 45 5.16 9.97 -9.52
CA ILE A 45 5.20 10.89 -8.39
C ILE A 45 6.60 10.77 -7.79
N ALA A 46 7.36 11.86 -7.82
CA ALA A 46 8.60 11.98 -7.06
C ALA A 46 8.39 12.78 -5.78
N ASN A 47 9.30 12.64 -4.82
CA ASN A 47 9.29 13.37 -3.55
C ASN A 47 7.98 13.21 -2.74
N HIS A 48 7.33 12.05 -2.82
CA HIS A 48 6.07 11.73 -2.11
C HIS A 48 6.21 11.59 -0.57
N GLY A 49 7.38 11.90 0.00
CA GLY A 49 7.59 11.96 1.45
C GLY A 49 7.80 10.62 2.16
N LEU A 50 7.80 9.48 1.45
CA LEU A 50 8.24 8.20 2.04
C LEU A 50 9.76 8.09 1.91
N SER A 51 10.44 7.66 2.98
CA SER A 51 11.89 7.46 2.94
C SER A 51 12.25 6.25 2.06
N GLU A 52 13.35 6.36 1.32
CA GLU A 52 13.89 5.24 0.54
C GLU A 52 14.19 4.02 1.41
N GLN A 53 14.63 4.24 2.65
CA GLN A 53 14.84 3.18 3.63
C GLN A 53 13.54 2.39 3.87
N LYS A 54 12.41 3.07 4.10
CA LYS A 54 11.13 2.40 4.36
C LYS A 54 10.64 1.62 3.15
N VAL A 55 10.81 2.18 1.95
CA VAL A 55 10.51 1.48 0.69
C VAL A 55 11.41 0.25 0.53
N GLY A 56 12.69 0.35 0.92
CA GLY A 56 13.65 -0.75 0.90
C GLY A 56 13.29 -1.87 1.86
N GLU A 57 12.93 -1.55 3.11
CA GLU A 57 12.47 -2.51 4.12
C GLU A 57 11.23 -3.26 3.65
N PHE A 58 10.23 -2.54 3.11
CA PHE A 58 9.03 -3.13 2.54
C PHE A 58 9.33 -4.09 1.39
N ARG A 59 10.18 -3.67 0.43
CA ARG A 59 10.63 -4.51 -0.68
C ARG A 59 11.36 -5.76 -0.21
N ALA A 60 12.22 -5.64 0.81
CA ALA A 60 12.93 -6.78 1.39
C ALA A 60 11.98 -7.78 2.08
N GLY A 61 10.94 -7.27 2.76
CA GLY A 61 9.88 -8.09 3.34
C GLY A 61 9.11 -8.87 2.26
N LEU A 62 8.66 -8.20 1.20
CA LEU A 62 7.99 -8.85 0.06
C LEU A 62 8.90 -9.88 -0.61
N HIS A 63 10.16 -9.55 -0.84
CA HIS A 63 11.11 -10.47 -1.47
C HIS A 63 11.32 -11.72 -0.61
N SER A 64 11.45 -11.56 0.70
CA SER A 64 11.57 -12.68 1.64
C SER A 64 10.33 -13.59 1.60
N PHE A 65 9.13 -13.01 1.50
CA PHE A 65 7.89 -13.78 1.34
C PHE A 65 7.88 -14.60 0.04
N PHE A 66 8.19 -14.01 -1.11
CA PHE A 66 8.10 -14.73 -2.40
C PHE A 66 9.21 -15.79 -2.57
N LEU A 67 10.32 -15.68 -1.84
CA LEU A 67 11.36 -16.71 -1.77
C LEU A 67 10.94 -17.96 -0.97
N LEU A 68 9.87 -17.90 -0.18
CA LEU A 68 9.37 -19.06 0.55
C LEU A 68 8.93 -20.17 -0.40
N LEU A 69 8.99 -21.41 0.10
CA LEU A 69 8.44 -22.56 -0.59
C LEU A 69 6.96 -22.32 -0.90
N LYS A 70 6.56 -22.80 -2.06
CA LYS A 70 5.22 -22.64 -2.60
C LYS A 70 4.16 -23.23 -1.67
N GLU A 71 4.48 -24.34 -1.02
CA GLU A 71 3.65 -25.04 -0.05
C GLU A 71 3.37 -24.16 1.17
N VAL A 72 4.38 -23.40 1.61
CA VAL A 72 4.25 -22.43 2.71
C VAL A 72 3.39 -21.25 2.27
N LYS A 73 3.63 -20.67 1.08
CA LYS A 73 2.79 -19.56 0.58
C LYS A 73 1.32 -19.98 0.38
N ARG A 74 1.08 -21.24 0.03
CA ARG A 74 -0.27 -21.80 -0.18
C ARG A 74 -1.09 -21.96 1.10
N THR A 75 -0.49 -21.89 2.29
CA THR A 75 -1.26 -21.96 3.56
C THR A 75 -2.19 -20.76 3.72
N ILE A 76 -1.85 -19.63 3.11
CA ILE A 76 -2.65 -18.40 3.07
C ILE A 76 -3.22 -18.13 1.67
N ARG A 77 -3.50 -19.20 0.90
CA ARG A 77 -4.07 -19.04 -0.45
C ARG A 77 -5.51 -18.53 -0.35
N ARG A 78 -5.87 -17.59 -1.23
CA ARG A 78 -7.27 -17.18 -1.39
C ARG A 78 -8.22 -18.35 -1.66
N SER A 79 -9.47 -18.20 -1.24
CA SER A 79 -10.54 -19.18 -1.42
C SER A 79 -11.74 -18.57 -2.16
N ALA A 80 -12.77 -19.37 -2.45
CA ALA A 80 -14.00 -18.86 -3.07
C ALA A 80 -14.77 -17.89 -2.16
N THR A 81 -14.50 -17.91 -0.85
CA THR A 81 -15.17 -17.11 0.18
C THR A 81 -14.24 -16.10 0.85
N ASN A 82 -12.97 -16.04 0.43
CA ASN A 82 -12.01 -15.03 0.87
C ASN A 82 -11.09 -14.67 -0.30
N SER A 83 -11.26 -13.48 -0.87
CA SER A 83 -10.51 -13.08 -2.08
C SER A 83 -9.09 -12.55 -1.81
N GLN A 84 -8.76 -12.32 -0.54
CA GLN A 84 -7.46 -11.79 -0.09
C GLN A 84 -6.35 -12.84 -0.15
N ASP A 85 -5.12 -12.34 -0.09
CA ASP A 85 -3.87 -13.06 0.17
C ASP A 85 -3.24 -13.74 -1.06
N TYR A 86 -2.66 -14.94 -0.86
CA TYR A 86 -1.74 -15.50 -1.84
C TYR A 86 -2.44 -16.03 -3.08
N VAL A 87 -1.92 -15.61 -4.23
CA VAL A 87 -2.39 -15.94 -5.57
C VAL A 87 -1.28 -16.63 -6.33
N GLU A 88 -1.64 -17.75 -6.95
CA GLU A 88 -0.82 -18.38 -7.96
C GLU A 88 -1.61 -18.46 -9.27
N GLY A 89 -1.07 -17.87 -10.35
CA GLY A 89 -1.57 -18.09 -11.71
C GLY A 89 -3.01 -17.63 -11.92
N LYS A 90 -3.23 -16.31 -12.08
CA LYS A 90 -4.54 -15.77 -12.43
C LYS A 90 -4.77 -15.91 -13.94
N LEU A 91 -5.91 -16.46 -14.35
CA LEU A 91 -6.33 -16.43 -15.75
C LEU A 91 -6.80 -15.01 -16.09
N MET A 92 -6.10 -14.34 -17.00
CA MET A 92 -6.54 -13.08 -17.58
C MET A 92 -6.86 -13.31 -19.06
N LYS A 93 -8.13 -13.14 -19.46
CA LYS A 93 -8.59 -13.31 -20.85
C LYS A 93 -8.14 -14.65 -21.47
N ASN A 94 -8.32 -15.74 -20.73
CA ASN A 94 -7.98 -17.11 -21.15
C ASN A 94 -6.47 -17.36 -21.39
N LYS A 95 -5.59 -16.46 -20.95
CA LYS A 95 -4.15 -16.66 -20.86
C LYS A 95 -3.73 -16.64 -19.40
N THR A 96 -2.84 -17.56 -19.02
CA THR A 96 -2.25 -17.57 -17.70
C THR A 96 -1.37 -16.34 -17.54
N ASP A 97 -1.62 -15.55 -16.51
CA ASP A 97 -0.70 -14.53 -16.01
C ASP A 97 0.30 -15.23 -15.09
N TRP A 98 1.57 -15.33 -15.52
CA TRP A 98 2.63 -16.08 -14.83
C TRP A 98 3.20 -15.27 -13.68
N LYS A 99 2.32 -14.91 -12.74
CA LYS A 99 2.65 -14.16 -11.54
C LYS A 99 2.15 -14.84 -10.29
N GLU A 100 2.90 -14.60 -9.22
CA GLU A 100 2.42 -14.76 -7.87
C GLU A 100 1.98 -13.38 -7.36
N CYS A 101 0.93 -13.32 -6.54
CA CYS A 101 0.51 -12.08 -5.88
C CYS A 101 0.22 -12.35 -4.41
N PHE A 102 0.37 -11.30 -3.60
CA PHE A 102 -0.05 -11.26 -2.21
C PHE A 102 -0.90 -10.01 -2.06
N ASP A 103 -2.21 -10.21 -1.99
CA ASP A 103 -3.20 -9.14 -1.88
C ASP A 103 -3.55 -8.96 -0.39
N PHE A 104 -3.50 -7.75 0.16
CA PHE A 104 -3.96 -7.49 1.53
C PHE A 104 -4.58 -6.10 1.64
N ALA A 105 -5.47 -5.93 2.61
CA ALA A 105 -6.15 -4.66 2.87
C ALA A 105 -5.73 -4.00 4.19
N GLY A 106 -6.13 -2.74 4.35
CA GLY A 106 -5.82 -1.92 5.51
C GLY A 106 -6.42 -2.40 6.83
N ASN A 107 -6.08 -1.69 7.90
CA ASN A 107 -6.41 -2.01 9.29
C ASN A 107 -7.92 -2.23 9.59
N GLY A 108 -8.83 -1.78 8.72
CA GLY A 108 -10.28 -1.97 8.87
C GLY A 108 -10.79 -3.38 8.55
N GLU A 109 -9.94 -4.26 7.99
CA GLU A 109 -10.35 -5.58 7.50
C GLU A 109 -9.86 -6.77 8.34
N GLN A 110 -9.19 -6.52 9.47
CA GLN A 110 -8.74 -7.58 10.40
C GLN A 110 -9.82 -8.07 11.38
N GLY A 111 -11.09 -7.67 11.18
CA GLY A 111 -12.23 -8.05 12.03
C GLY A 111 -13.47 -8.43 11.21
N PRO A 112 -14.60 -8.79 11.85
CA PRO A 112 -15.85 -9.02 11.14
C PRO A 112 -16.25 -7.77 10.33
N ALA A 113 -16.97 -7.97 9.22
CA ALA A 113 -17.47 -6.86 8.42
C ALA A 113 -18.25 -5.88 9.30
N THR A 114 -17.97 -4.59 9.16
CA THR A 114 -18.73 -3.52 9.82
C THR A 114 -19.21 -2.55 8.75
N ASP A 115 -20.40 -1.99 8.94
CA ASP A 115 -21.04 -1.05 7.99
C ASP A 115 -20.23 0.24 7.73
N LYS A 116 -19.07 0.41 8.39
CA LYS A 116 -18.24 1.62 8.30
C LYS A 116 -17.22 1.59 7.15
N PHE A 117 -16.99 0.44 6.54
CA PHE A 117 -16.04 0.29 5.43
C PHE A 117 -16.70 -0.48 4.29
N GLU A 118 -16.63 0.05 3.06
CA GLU A 118 -17.00 -0.70 1.86
C GLU A 118 -16.04 -1.88 1.72
N ARG A 119 -16.47 -3.06 2.19
CA ARG A 119 -15.75 -4.33 2.04
C ARG A 119 -16.38 -5.12 0.92
N LEU A 120 -15.56 -5.81 0.14
CA LEU A 120 -16.03 -6.87 -0.75
C LEU A 120 -16.43 -8.09 0.11
N GLY A 121 -17.55 -7.97 0.85
CA GLY A 121 -18.08 -9.05 1.68
C GLY A 121 -17.33 -9.28 3.00
N GLU A 122 -17.15 -10.57 3.34
CA GLU A 122 -16.58 -11.03 4.62
C GLU A 122 -15.06 -11.28 4.58
N ASP A 123 -14.39 -10.86 3.49
CA ASP A 123 -12.96 -11.06 3.26
C ASP A 123 -12.07 -10.58 4.41
N GLN A 124 -11.07 -11.37 4.80
CA GLN A 124 -10.13 -11.06 5.88
C GLN A 124 -8.70 -11.36 5.44
N ASN A 125 -7.75 -10.48 5.80
CA ASN A 125 -6.33 -10.74 5.54
C ASN A 125 -5.87 -12.00 6.28
N GLN A 126 -5.21 -12.92 5.57
CA GLN A 126 -4.55 -14.11 6.10
C GLN A 126 -3.04 -13.89 6.12
N TRP A 127 -2.45 -14.04 7.30
CA TRP A 127 -1.03 -13.82 7.52
C TRP A 127 -0.32 -15.14 7.77
N LEU A 128 0.92 -15.24 7.31
CA LEU A 128 1.80 -16.30 7.77
C LEU A 128 2.04 -16.16 9.28
N ASP A 129 2.23 -17.28 9.95
CA ASP A 129 2.65 -17.27 11.35
C ASP A 129 3.99 -16.54 11.52
N GLU A 130 4.13 -15.85 12.65
CA GLU A 130 5.33 -15.09 12.99
C GLU A 130 6.60 -15.98 13.07
N GLU A 131 6.42 -17.26 13.36
CA GLU A 131 7.48 -18.27 13.33
C GLU A 131 7.94 -18.62 11.90
N THR A 132 7.05 -18.48 10.92
CA THR A 132 7.32 -18.79 9.51
C THR A 132 8.07 -17.64 8.83
N LEU A 133 7.62 -16.40 9.06
CA LEU A 133 8.28 -15.22 8.51
C LEU A 133 8.15 -14.03 9.47
N TYR A 134 9.09 -13.99 10.41
CA TYR A 134 9.15 -12.97 11.45
C TYR A 134 9.16 -11.54 10.89
N GLY A 135 8.32 -10.68 11.45
CA GLY A 135 8.21 -9.27 11.14
C GLY A 135 7.40 -8.94 9.89
N PHE A 136 7.06 -9.91 9.04
CA PHE A 136 6.42 -9.65 7.75
C PHE A 136 5.07 -8.93 7.90
N HIS A 137 4.20 -9.42 8.76
CA HIS A 137 2.89 -8.80 9.02
C HIS A 137 3.05 -7.34 9.47
N SER A 138 3.95 -7.09 10.41
CA SER A 138 4.18 -5.76 10.95
C SER A 138 4.73 -4.79 9.90
N GLU A 139 5.60 -5.28 9.00
CA GLU A 139 6.21 -4.47 7.96
C GLU A 139 5.20 -4.09 6.87
N MET A 140 4.43 -5.06 6.36
CA MET A 140 3.37 -4.80 5.37
C MET A 140 2.36 -3.78 5.90
N ARG A 141 1.97 -3.93 7.18
CA ARG A 141 1.06 -3.00 7.84
C ARG A 141 1.66 -1.61 8.03
N SER A 142 2.93 -1.53 8.44
CA SER A 142 3.61 -0.26 8.62
C SER A 142 3.70 0.50 7.31
N TYR A 143 4.04 -0.17 6.20
CA TYR A 143 4.10 0.46 4.89
C TYR A 143 2.72 0.94 4.43
N TYR A 144 1.68 0.10 4.53
CA TYR A 144 0.32 0.47 4.15
C TYR A 144 -0.20 1.72 4.87
N VAL A 145 0.04 1.82 6.19
CA VAL A 145 -0.36 2.99 6.98
C VAL A 145 0.41 4.24 6.53
N LEU A 146 1.71 4.11 6.24
CA LEU A 146 2.53 5.22 5.78
C LEU A 146 2.14 5.68 4.38
N GLU A 147 1.83 4.77 3.47
CA GLU A 147 1.33 5.08 2.12
C GLU A 147 -0.02 5.79 2.19
N ASN A 148 -0.97 5.26 2.98
CA ASN A 148 -2.25 5.93 3.18
C ASN A 148 -2.06 7.30 3.82
N ALA A 149 -1.18 7.46 4.81
CA ALA A 149 -0.87 8.78 5.36
C ALA A 149 -0.21 9.71 4.32
N SER A 150 0.71 9.19 3.49
CA SER A 150 1.40 9.93 2.43
C SER A 150 0.44 10.41 1.33
N SER A 151 -0.61 9.64 1.01
CA SER A 151 -1.68 10.08 0.10
C SER A 151 -2.43 11.33 0.58
N PHE A 152 -2.32 11.68 1.87
CA PHE A 152 -2.88 12.89 2.47
C PHE A 152 -1.84 13.93 2.87
N VAL A 153 -0.54 13.69 2.65
CA VAL A 153 0.56 14.49 3.23
C VAL A 153 1.44 15.07 2.13
N THR A 154 1.14 16.33 1.84
CA THR A 154 1.97 17.37 1.22
C THR A 154 2.15 17.35 -0.30
N THR A 155 1.71 18.44 -0.92
CA THR A 155 1.98 18.80 -2.32
C THR A 155 3.25 19.63 -2.49
N SER A 156 4.04 19.84 -1.43
CA SER A 156 5.25 20.68 -1.50
C SER A 156 6.39 19.83 -2.04
N GLY A 157 6.91 20.21 -3.20
CA GLY A 157 8.01 19.50 -3.84
C GLY A 157 7.60 18.18 -4.50
N VAL A 158 6.31 17.84 -4.49
CA VAL A 158 5.78 16.73 -5.30
C VAL A 158 5.94 17.10 -6.75
N GLU A 159 6.67 16.28 -7.49
CA GLU A 159 6.87 16.44 -8.92
C GLU A 159 6.11 15.34 -9.65
N VAL A 160 5.35 15.76 -10.66
CA VAL A 160 4.64 14.86 -11.57
C VAL A 160 5.36 14.93 -12.91
N SER A 161 5.77 13.78 -13.42
CA SER A 161 6.44 13.71 -14.72
C SER A 161 5.78 12.70 -15.64
N SER A 162 5.74 13.06 -16.92
CA SER A 162 5.39 12.21 -18.04
C SER A 162 6.67 11.63 -18.69
N TRP A 163 6.51 10.61 -19.53
CA TRP A 163 7.62 10.16 -20.37
C TRP A 163 7.89 11.19 -21.46
N ASN A 164 9.12 11.73 -21.49
CA ASN A 164 9.73 12.48 -22.59
C ASN A 164 11.10 11.90 -22.89
#